data_AF-A0A836VEV0-F1
#
_entry.id   AF-A0A836VEV0-F1
#
_cell.length_a   1.000
_cell.length_b   1.000
_cell.length_c   1.000
_cell.angle_alpha   90.00
_cell.angle_beta   90.00
_cell.angle_gamma   90.00
#
_symmetry.space_group_name_H-M   'P 1'
#
loop_
_entity.id
_entity.type
_entity.pdbx_description
1 polymer ?
#
loop_
_entity_poly.entity_id
_entity_poly.type
_entity_poly.pdbx_seq_one_letter_code
_entity_poly.pdbx_strand_id
1 'polypeptide(L)'
;HVEVKKKRADQFIKKLVSLIPRETMSELLTNIEERIFESSMYIRFSKQSLVKKILALEEKDPIRFTIYTPTYVKKEIPDTYRKLLNQNND
;
A
#
# COMPACT_ATOMS: atom_id res chain seq x y z
N HIS A 1 9.15 -12.49 -8.52
CA HIS A 1 8.16 -12.33 -7.44
C HIS A 1 8.90 -12.44 -6.13
N VAL A 2 8.72 -11.50 -5.19
CA VAL A 2 9.37 -11.52 -3.87
C VAL A 2 8.27 -11.55 -2.82
N GLU A 3 8.35 -12.49 -1.89
CA GLU A 3 7.36 -12.65 -0.83
C GLU A 3 8.00 -12.29 0.52
N VAL A 4 7.33 -11.43 1.28
CA VAL A 4 7.76 -11.00 2.62
C VAL A 4 6.68 -11.41 3.62
N LYS A 5 7.04 -12.17 4.66
CA LYS A 5 6.09 -12.75 5.63
C LYS A 5 6.39 -12.34 7.07
N LYS A 6 5.37 -12.49 7.93
CA LYS A 6 5.47 -12.36 9.40
C LYS A 6 6.06 -11.00 9.79
N LYS A 7 6.94 -10.98 10.80
CA LYS A 7 7.58 -9.77 11.34
C LYS A 7 8.28 -8.91 10.29
N ARG A 8 8.84 -9.51 9.23
CA ARG A 8 9.47 -8.74 8.14
C ARG A 8 8.44 -7.97 7.32
N ALA A 9 7.23 -8.51 7.13
CA ALA A 9 6.17 -7.83 6.40
C ALA A 9 5.68 -6.59 7.16
N ASP A 10 5.48 -6.71 8.48
CA ASP A 10 5.11 -5.58 9.35
C ASP A 10 6.15 -4.45 9.30
N GLN A 11 7.43 -4.79 9.49
CA GLN A 11 8.53 -3.82 9.40
C GLN A 11 8.63 -3.18 8.01
N PHE A 12 8.46 -3.98 6.96
CA PHE A 12 8.50 -3.51 5.59
C PHE A 12 7.39 -2.50 5.31
N ILE A 13 6.15 -2.81 5.68
CA ILE A 13 5.00 -1.95 5.44
C ILE A 13 5.11 -0.65 6.23
N LYS A 14 5.52 -0.68 7.50
CA LYS A 14 5.74 0.54 8.28
C LYS A 14 6.74 1.48 7.62
N LYS A 15 7.85 0.93 7.13
CA LYS A 15 8.87 1.68 6.41
C LYS A 15 8.36 2.17 5.05
N LEU A 16 7.66 1.34 4.29
CA LEU A 16 7.09 1.72 3.00
C LEU A 16 6.14 2.91 3.17
N VAL A 17 5.17 2.79 4.09
CA VAL A 17 4.19 3.83 4.40
C VAL A 17 4.86 5.13 4.82
N SER A 18 5.91 5.08 5.65
CA SER A 18 6.66 6.29 6.07
C SER A 18 7.38 7.02 4.92
N LEU A 19 7.61 6.36 3.79
CA LEU A 19 8.32 6.93 2.64
C LEU A 19 7.38 7.45 1.55
N ILE A 20 6.07 7.18 1.65
CA ILE A 20 5.10 7.63 0.67
C ILE A 20 4.87 9.14 0.86
N PRO A 21 5.02 9.97 -0.19
CA PRO A 21 4.71 11.39 -0.12
C PRO A 21 3.26 11.65 0.29
N ARG A 22 2.99 12.72 1.04
CA ARG A 22 1.65 13.04 1.55
C ARG A 22 0.58 13.11 0.46
N GLU A 23 0.91 13.71 -0.68
CA GLU A 23 0.00 13.82 -1.84
C GLU A 23 -0.38 12.43 -2.37
N THR A 24 0.63 11.56 -2.56
CA THR A 24 0.44 10.17 -2.97
C THR A 24 -0.35 9.36 -1.95
N MET A 25 -0.11 9.59 -0.65
CA MET A 25 -0.88 8.95 0.42
C MET A 25 -2.35 9.41 0.39
N SER A 26 -2.60 10.70 0.20
CA SER A 26 -3.96 11.24 0.08
C SER A 26 -4.70 10.63 -1.10
N GLU A 27 -4.04 10.46 -2.24
CA GLU A 27 -4.62 9.78 -3.40
C GLU A 27 -4.95 8.30 -3.10
N LEU A 28 -4.02 7.58 -2.44
CA LEU A 28 -4.25 6.19 -2.02
C LEU A 28 -5.46 6.04 -1.09
N LEU A 29 -5.61 6.95 -0.12
CA LEU A 29 -6.71 6.93 0.85
C LEU A 29 -8.05 7.33 0.24
N THR A 30 -8.05 8.23 -0.75
CA THR A 30 -9.26 8.66 -1.46
C THR A 30 -9.83 7.51 -2.30
N ASN A 31 -8.96 6.80 -3.02
CA ASN A 31 -9.36 5.74 -3.95
C ASN A 31 -9.10 4.33 -3.39
N ILE A 32 -9.14 4.17 -2.06
CA ILE A 32 -8.68 2.93 -1.40
C ILE A 32 -9.49 1.70 -1.80
N GLU A 33 -10.78 1.86 -2.02
CA GLU A 33 -11.69 0.76 -2.36
C GLU A 33 -11.41 0.19 -3.76
N GLU A 34 -11.12 1.06 -4.73
CA GLU A 34 -10.75 0.66 -6.10
C GLU A 34 -9.42 -0.11 -6.16
N ARG A 35 -8.61 0.03 -5.10
CA ARG A 35 -7.32 -0.62 -4.94
C ARG A 35 -7.41 -1.91 -4.13
N ILE A 36 -8.60 -2.28 -3.63
CA ILE A 36 -8.83 -3.52 -2.88
C ILE A 36 -9.59 -4.50 -3.78
N PHE A 37 -9.08 -5.72 -3.85
CA PHE A 37 -9.79 -6.84 -4.44
C PHE A 37 -9.73 -8.02 -3.47
N GLU A 38 -10.91 -8.55 -3.12
CA GLU A 38 -11.11 -9.49 -2.02
C GLU A 38 -10.52 -8.95 -0.70
N SER A 39 -9.53 -9.63 -0.13
CA SER A 39 -8.82 -9.19 1.08
C SER A 39 -7.43 -8.62 0.80
N SER A 40 -7.11 -8.32 -0.46
CA SER A 40 -5.80 -7.81 -0.87
C SER A 40 -5.88 -6.37 -1.36
N MET A 41 -4.96 -5.52 -0.90
CA MET A 41 -4.74 -4.18 -1.45
C MET A 41 -3.59 -4.20 -2.46
N TYR A 42 -3.78 -3.51 -3.57
CA TYR A 42 -2.81 -3.37 -4.65
C TYR A 42 -2.33 -1.94 -4.76
N ILE A 43 -1.03 -1.73 -4.59
CA ILE A 43 -0.37 -0.44 -4.81
C ILE A 43 0.56 -0.60 -6.00
N ARG A 44 0.48 0.33 -6.95
CA ARG A 44 1.23 0.30 -8.20
C ARG A 44 2.13 1.52 -8.26
N PHE A 45 3.43 1.30 -8.07
CA PHE A 45 4.43 2.39 -8.12
C PHE A 45 5.19 2.40 -9.43
N SER A 46 5.60 3.59 -9.86
CA SER A 46 6.41 3.77 -11.04
C SER A 46 7.80 3.15 -10.89
N LYS A 47 8.20 2.35 -11.89
CA LYS A 47 9.57 1.80 -11.96
C LYS A 47 10.60 2.91 -12.02
N GLN A 48 10.37 3.91 -12.88
CA GLN A 48 11.32 4.99 -13.13
C GLN A 48 11.46 5.91 -11.92
N SER A 49 10.35 6.20 -11.23
CA SER A 49 10.37 7.01 -10.02
C SER A 49 11.04 6.27 -8.86
N LEU A 50 10.80 4.96 -8.73
CA LEU A 50 11.43 4.16 -7.66
C LEU A 50 12.96 4.13 -7.77
N VAL A 51 13.52 4.06 -8.99
CA VAL A 51 14.98 4.15 -9.20
C VAL A 51 15.54 5.48 -8.66
N LYS A 52 14.73 6.55 -8.71
CA LYS A 52 15.05 7.87 -8.13
C LYS A 52 14.67 7.99 -6.65
N LYS A 53 14.27 6.88 -6.00
CA LYS A 53 13.80 6.81 -4.60
C LYS A 53 12.51 7.60 -4.34
N ILE A 54 11.69 7.80 -5.37
CA ILE A 54 10.40 8.49 -5.30
C ILE A 54 9.29 7.45 -5.45
N LEU A 55 8.39 7.40 -4.46
CA LEU A 55 7.18 6.57 -4.51
C LEU A 55 6.05 7.36 -5.16
N ALA A 56 5.91 7.20 -6.48
CA ALA A 56 4.83 7.81 -7.27
C ALA A 56 3.97 6.70 -7.89
N LEU A 57 2.65 6.92 -7.96
CA LEU A 57 1.71 5.95 -8.51
C LEU A 57 1.80 5.91 -10.04
N GLU A 58 1.64 4.73 -10.63
CA GLU A 58 1.67 4.54 -12.08
C GLU A 58 0.83 3.30 -12.46
N GLU A 59 -0.03 3.42 -13.46
CA GLU A 59 -0.88 2.30 -13.89
C GLU A 59 -0.23 1.46 -15.01
N LYS A 60 0.62 2.07 -15.83
CA LYS A 60 1.27 1.42 -16.97
C LYS A 60 2.65 0.87 -16.57
N ASP A 61 2.81 -0.45 -16.69
CA ASP A 61 4.05 -1.17 -16.35
C ASP A 61 4.63 -0.88 -14.93
N PRO A 62 3.82 -0.99 -13.87
CA PRO A 62 4.27 -0.64 -12.52
C PRO A 62 5.06 -1.74 -11.83
N ILE A 63 5.70 -1.37 -10.72
CA ILE A 63 6.04 -2.30 -9.65
C ILE A 63 4.81 -2.42 -8.75
N ARG A 64 4.21 -3.62 -8.76
CA ARG A 64 3.00 -3.93 -7.98
C ARG A 64 3.39 -4.47 -6.61
N PHE A 65 2.88 -3.82 -5.57
CA PHE A 65 2.86 -4.30 -4.20
C PHE A 65 1.48 -4.85 -3.89
N THR A 66 1.42 -6.10 -3.46
CA THR A 66 0.18 -6.73 -3.00
C THR A 66 0.30 -6.94 -1.49
N ILE A 67 -0.62 -6.34 -0.74
CA ILE A 67 -0.69 -6.47 0.71
C ILE A 67 -1.92 -7.33 1.00
N TYR A 68 -1.74 -8.41 1.75
CA TYR A 68 -2.83 -9.27 2.19
C TYR A 68 -3.07 -9.08 3.67
N THR A 69 -4.34 -8.91 4.06
CA THR A 69 -4.78 -8.90 5.46
C THR A 69 -5.85 -9.98 5.66
N PRO A 70 -5.80 -10.77 6.75
CA PRO A 70 -6.81 -11.78 7.03
C PRO A 70 -8.07 -11.17 7.66
N THR A 71 -8.62 -10.11 7.05
CA THR A 71 -9.89 -9.51 7.47
C THR A 71 -11.03 -10.19 6.71
N TYR A 72 -11.88 -10.91 7.43
CA TYR A 72 -12.96 -11.73 6.86
C TYR A 72 -14.28 -10.96 6.67
N VAL A 73 -14.43 -9.82 7.34
CA VAL A 73 -15.60 -8.96 7.22
C VAL A 73 -15.36 -7.95 6.10
N LYS A 74 -15.98 -8.17 4.92
CA LYS A 74 -15.74 -7.35 3.72
C LYS A 74 -15.82 -5.84 3.95
N LYS A 75 -16.82 -5.38 4.71
CA LYS A 75 -17.02 -3.96 5.02
C LYS A 75 -15.89 -3.34 5.87
N GLU A 76 -15.12 -4.15 6.59
CA GLU A 76 -14.03 -3.68 7.48
C GLU A 76 -12.66 -3.65 6.76
N ILE A 77 -12.58 -4.22 5.55
CA ILE A 77 -11.32 -4.32 4.80
C ILE A 77 -10.78 -2.92 4.45
N PRO A 78 -11.57 -1.97 3.90
CA PRO A 78 -11.09 -0.61 3.64
C PRO A 78 -10.57 0.08 4.90
N ASP A 79 -11.31 0.01 6.01
CA ASP A 79 -10.91 0.62 7.28
C ASP A 79 -9.63 0.01 7.86
N THR A 80 -9.44 -1.30 7.69
CA THR A 80 -8.20 -1.99 8.07
C THR A 80 -7.01 -1.39 7.32
N TYR A 81 -7.13 -1.20 6.00
CA TYR A 81 -6.08 -0.60 5.19
C TYR A 81 -5.91 0.90 5.48
N ARG A 82 -6.98 1.66 5.72
CA ARG A 82 -6.89 3.07 6.15
C ARG A 82 -6.07 3.20 7.43
N LYS A 83 -6.32 2.35 8.43
CA LYS A 83 -5.55 2.32 9.68
C LYS A 83 -4.08 1.98 9.41
N LEU A 84 -3.81 0.94 8.62
CA LEU A 84 -2.46 0.52 8.28
C LEU A 84 -1.66 1.61 7.54
N LEU A 85 -2.31 2.37 6.65
CA LEU A 85 -1.67 3.46 5.91
C LEU A 85 -1.52 4.75 6.73
N ASN A 86 -2.35 4.96 7.75
CA ASN A 86 -2.28 6.11 8.65
C ASN A 86 -1.44 5.87 9.92
N GLN A 87 -0.90 4.68 10.13
CA GLN A 87 -0.17 4.29 11.35
C GLN A 87 1.07 5.13 11.71
N ASN A 88 1.48 6.07 10.86
CA ASN A 88 2.64 6.95 11.08
C ASN A 88 2.29 8.45 11.07
N ASN A 89 1.01 8.83 11.16
CA ASN A 89 0.56 10.23 11.17
C ASN A 89 0.41 10.84 12.58
N ASP A 90 0.93 10.19 13.62
CA ASP A 90 1.02 10.72 14.99
C ASP A 90 2.35 11.46 15.21
#